data_AF-A0AA41ANW4-F1
#
_entry.id   AF-A0AA41ANW4-F1
#
_cell.length_a   1.000
_cell.length_b   1.000
_cell.length_c   1.000
_cell.angle_alpha   90.00
_cell.angle_beta   90.00
_cell.angle_gamma   90.00
#
_symmetry.space_group_name_H-M   'P 1'
#
loop_
_entity.id
_entity.type
_entity.pdbx_description
1 polymer ?
#
loop_
_entity_poly.entity_id
_entity_poly.type
_entity_poly.pdbx_seq_one_letter_code
_entity_poly.pdbx_strand_id
1 'polypeptide(L)'
;MTPVELSRTVLHAVRRAVDAGELSVAVPTRAVVAPPGPGGCGDYATGIALQLARPAGQPPFRVAEVLRSYLVGTDGITDVVLTGPGFLNISLDRAASDVGLVAEILRRGDRYGHADQPDGRVVQLHCPHDLRAVVVAEASARLLRSQGALVRVSAEGFEDAWTSVLGVTVDAVGHAPAELPVNVRAVPAHGSADPMSLGRDAGRWALLHPAAGDRPRIGDEHLVQREGNPLFRVRYAHARARATARNAAGLGFTAAPGPVAERDLLAALADHPRVLAAAADHRAPDRLARHLVTVADPALPFLPTVLPRGGEKPSAAHRARLALAEAVGAVLAGGLALLGIDAPEHL
;
A
#
# COMPACT_ATOMS: atom_id res chain seq x y z
N MET A 1 -6.23 -0.77 -14.43
CA MET A 1 -5.23 -1.54 -15.21
C MET A 1 -3.84 -1.18 -14.71
N THR A 2 -3.06 -2.17 -14.23
CA THR A 2 -1.67 -1.99 -13.77
C THR A 2 -0.67 -1.98 -14.94
N PRO A 3 0.59 -1.52 -14.77
CA PRO A 3 1.61 -1.59 -15.83
C PRO A 3 1.87 -3.02 -16.32
N VAL A 4 1.81 -4.02 -15.42
CA VAL A 4 2.00 -5.42 -15.77
C VAL A 4 0.84 -5.94 -16.60
N GLU A 5 -0.39 -5.59 -16.24
CA GLU A 5 -1.58 -5.88 -17.03
C GLU A 5 -1.52 -5.19 -18.40
N LEU A 6 -1.14 -3.91 -18.44
CA LEU A 6 -1.00 -3.17 -19.69
C LEU A 6 0.07 -3.79 -20.60
N SER A 7 1.23 -4.18 -20.07
CA SER A 7 2.24 -4.94 -20.81
C SER A 7 1.69 -6.25 -21.39
N ARG A 8 0.86 -6.99 -20.64
CA ARG A 8 0.21 -8.22 -21.13
C ARG A 8 -0.82 -7.91 -22.20
N THR A 9 -1.61 -6.86 -22.04
CA THR A 9 -2.58 -6.37 -23.03
C THR A 9 -1.89 -5.99 -24.34
N VAL A 10 -0.77 -5.27 -24.27
CA VAL A 10 0.04 -4.92 -25.46
C VAL A 10 0.57 -6.16 -26.16
N LEU A 11 1.09 -7.15 -25.42
CA LEU A 11 1.51 -8.42 -26.03
C LEU A 11 0.34 -9.18 -26.66
N HIS A 12 -0.83 -9.16 -26.02
CA HIS A 12 -2.02 -9.79 -26.57
C HIS A 12 -2.46 -9.11 -27.87
N ALA A 13 -2.40 -7.78 -27.95
CA ALA A 13 -2.65 -7.03 -29.18
C ALA A 13 -1.69 -7.43 -30.30
N VAL A 14 -0.39 -7.61 -30.00
CA VAL A 14 0.59 -8.10 -30.98
C VAL A 14 0.24 -9.51 -31.46
N ARG A 15 -0.10 -10.43 -30.54
CA ARG A 15 -0.51 -11.80 -30.90
C ARG A 15 -1.71 -11.78 -31.84
N ARG A 16 -2.74 -11.01 -31.51
CA ARG A 16 -3.95 -10.90 -32.35
C ARG A 16 -3.65 -10.37 -33.75
N ALA A 17 -2.79 -9.36 -33.86
CA ALA A 17 -2.37 -8.83 -35.16
C ALA A 17 -1.58 -9.84 -35.99
N VAL A 18 -0.79 -10.71 -35.35
CA VAL A 18 -0.08 -11.82 -36.02
C VAL A 18 -1.05 -12.92 -36.44
N ASP A 19 -1.95 -13.34 -35.53
CA ASP A 19 -2.96 -14.37 -35.80
C ASP A 19 -3.92 -13.96 -36.93
N ALA A 20 -4.21 -12.66 -37.06
CA ALA A 20 -5.00 -12.08 -38.15
C ALA A 20 -4.21 -11.91 -39.47
N GLY A 21 -2.90 -12.16 -39.48
CA GLY A 21 -2.04 -12.02 -40.65
C GLY A 21 -1.68 -10.57 -41.03
N GLU A 22 -2.01 -9.59 -40.20
CA GLU A 22 -1.68 -8.17 -40.44
C GLU A 22 -0.21 -7.85 -40.14
N LEU A 23 0.42 -8.60 -39.23
CA LEU A 23 1.84 -8.54 -38.92
C LEU A 23 2.48 -9.92 -39.08
N SER A 24 3.53 -10.02 -39.90
CA SER A 24 4.31 -11.25 -40.05
C SER A 24 5.59 -11.18 -39.20
N VAL A 25 5.45 -11.30 -37.87
CA VAL A 25 6.56 -11.20 -36.91
C VAL A 25 6.48 -12.28 -35.83
N ALA A 26 7.63 -12.65 -35.26
CA ALA A 26 7.64 -13.42 -34.02
C ALA A 26 7.13 -12.55 -32.86
N VAL A 27 6.18 -13.07 -32.09
CA VAL A 27 5.63 -12.35 -30.93
C VAL A 27 6.72 -12.25 -29.85
N PRO A 28 7.06 -11.04 -29.37
CA PRO A 28 8.05 -10.87 -28.33
C PRO A 28 7.59 -11.44 -26.99
N THR A 29 8.53 -11.82 -26.14
CA THR A 29 8.22 -12.37 -24.80
C THR A 29 7.75 -11.30 -23.82
N ARG A 30 8.12 -10.04 -24.04
CA ARG A 30 7.79 -8.90 -23.18
C ARG A 30 7.51 -7.65 -23.99
N ALA A 31 6.41 -6.95 -23.67
CA ALA A 31 6.20 -5.57 -24.05
C ALA A 31 6.58 -4.65 -22.90
N VAL A 32 7.42 -3.65 -23.16
CA VAL A 32 7.78 -2.63 -22.16
C VAL A 32 6.80 -1.47 -22.29
N VAL A 33 6.20 -1.11 -21.16
CA VAL A 33 5.41 0.11 -21.00
C VAL A 33 6.11 0.97 -19.95
N ALA A 34 6.23 2.26 -20.22
CA ALA A 34 6.90 3.22 -19.35
C ALA A 34 6.13 4.55 -19.38
N PRO A 35 6.35 5.47 -18.43
CA PRO A 35 5.82 6.82 -18.55
C PRO A 35 6.21 7.46 -19.90
N PRO A 36 5.33 8.27 -20.52
CA PRO A 36 5.62 8.92 -21.79
C PRO A 36 6.88 9.81 -21.70
N GLY A 37 7.72 9.76 -22.73
CA GLY A 37 8.88 10.64 -22.84
C GLY A 37 8.50 12.10 -23.16
N PRO A 38 9.49 13.01 -23.26
CA PRO A 38 9.24 14.40 -23.63
C PRO A 38 8.44 14.53 -24.93
N GLY A 39 7.26 15.17 -24.87
CA GLY A 39 6.34 15.31 -26.02
C GLY A 39 5.34 14.15 -26.21
N GLY A 40 5.38 13.12 -25.36
CA GLY A 40 4.34 12.08 -25.27
C GLY A 40 3.14 12.53 -24.42
N CYS A 41 2.04 11.78 -24.50
CA CYS A 41 0.80 12.04 -23.77
C CYS A 41 0.28 10.75 -23.10
N GLY A 42 -0.84 10.82 -22.36
CA GLY A 42 -1.41 9.67 -21.67
C GLY A 42 -0.64 9.25 -20.41
N ASP A 43 -0.95 8.06 -19.89
CA ASP A 43 -0.37 7.53 -18.65
C ASP A 43 0.88 6.68 -18.91
N TYR A 44 0.91 5.95 -20.03
CA TYR A 44 2.03 5.11 -20.43
C TYR A 44 2.30 5.22 -21.92
N ALA A 45 3.52 4.92 -22.33
CA ALA A 45 3.92 4.77 -23.71
C ALA A 45 4.65 3.44 -23.92
N THR A 46 4.51 2.89 -25.13
CA THR A 46 5.30 1.75 -25.58
C THR A 46 5.88 2.00 -26.97
N GLY A 47 7.16 1.65 -27.13
CA GLY A 47 7.87 1.68 -28.40
C GLY A 47 7.86 0.34 -29.14
N ILE A 48 6.96 -0.58 -28.79
CA ILE A 48 6.96 -1.95 -29.35
C ILE A 48 6.84 -1.97 -30.88
N ALA A 49 6.11 -1.02 -31.48
CA ALA A 49 6.01 -0.93 -32.94
C ALA A 49 7.37 -0.64 -33.61
N LEU A 50 8.25 0.12 -32.97
CA LEU A 50 9.62 0.37 -33.46
C LEU A 50 10.45 -0.92 -33.49
N GLN A 51 10.24 -1.81 -32.51
CA GLN A 51 10.92 -3.09 -32.43
C GLN A 51 10.42 -4.06 -33.49
N LEU A 52 9.11 -4.04 -33.77
CA LEU A 52 8.45 -4.96 -34.72
C LEU A 52 8.51 -4.50 -36.18
N ALA A 53 8.76 -3.22 -36.45
CA ALA A 53 8.79 -2.64 -37.80
C ALA A 53 9.73 -3.37 -38.77
N ARG A 54 10.99 -3.55 -38.37
CA ARG A 54 12.00 -4.19 -39.21
C ARG A 54 11.68 -5.67 -39.49
N PRO A 55 11.35 -6.51 -38.48
CA PRO A 55 10.88 -7.87 -38.71
C PRO A 55 9.62 -7.95 -39.59
N ALA A 56 8.69 -6.99 -39.44
CA ALA A 56 7.45 -6.95 -40.22
C ALA A 56 7.63 -6.50 -41.67
N GLY A 57 8.78 -5.91 -42.01
CA GLY A 57 9.00 -5.26 -43.31
C GLY A 57 8.12 -4.02 -43.53
N GLN A 58 7.65 -3.38 -42.45
CA GLN A 58 6.71 -2.26 -42.50
C GLN A 58 7.28 -1.01 -41.80
N PRO A 59 6.86 0.21 -42.22
CA PRO A 59 7.18 1.42 -41.47
C PRO A 59 6.65 1.33 -40.03
N PRO A 60 7.41 1.80 -39.01
CA PRO A 60 6.98 1.63 -37.62
C PRO A 60 5.65 2.31 -37.28
N PHE A 61 5.34 3.44 -37.93
CA PHE A 61 4.06 4.09 -37.81
C PHE A 61 2.89 3.19 -38.26
N ARG A 62 3.07 2.41 -39.34
CA ARG A 62 2.03 1.47 -39.82
C ARG A 62 1.84 0.32 -38.86
N VAL A 63 2.92 -0.21 -38.30
CA VAL A 63 2.82 -1.23 -37.23
C VAL A 63 2.10 -0.66 -36.01
N ALA A 64 2.36 0.60 -35.65
CA ALA A 64 1.67 1.26 -34.54
C ALA A 64 0.17 1.47 -34.82
N GLU A 65 -0.22 1.80 -36.06
CA GLU A 65 -1.63 1.89 -36.46
C GLU A 65 -2.36 0.55 -36.35
N VAL A 66 -1.73 -0.53 -36.80
CA VAL A 66 -2.28 -1.90 -36.64
C VAL A 66 -2.45 -2.20 -35.15
N LEU A 67 -1.40 -2.05 -34.34
CA LEU A 67 -1.51 -2.35 -32.91
C LEU A 67 -2.51 -1.45 -32.17
N ARG A 68 -2.69 -0.20 -32.61
CA ARG A 68 -3.70 0.70 -32.05
C ARG A 68 -5.11 0.15 -32.20
N SER A 69 -5.47 -0.44 -33.34
CA SER A 69 -6.83 -0.98 -33.56
C SER A 69 -7.17 -2.13 -32.59
N TYR A 70 -6.16 -2.88 -32.16
CA TYR A 70 -6.28 -3.96 -31.18
C TYR A 70 -6.22 -3.50 -29.72
N LEU A 71 -5.81 -2.25 -29.45
CA LEU A 71 -5.72 -1.67 -28.11
C LEU A 71 -6.93 -0.78 -27.78
N VAL A 72 -7.40 -0.01 -28.76
CA VAL A 72 -8.60 0.83 -28.61
C VAL A 72 -9.81 -0.05 -28.32
N GLY A 73 -10.57 0.31 -27.28
CA GLY A 73 -11.75 -0.45 -26.85
C GLY A 73 -11.43 -1.65 -25.95
N THR A 74 -10.18 -1.85 -25.56
CA THR A 74 -9.84 -2.81 -24.50
C THR A 74 -10.24 -2.24 -23.14
N ASP A 75 -10.87 -3.05 -22.30
CA ASP A 75 -11.25 -2.67 -20.93
C ASP A 75 -10.06 -2.06 -20.18
N GLY A 76 -10.25 -0.86 -19.64
CA GLY A 76 -9.22 -0.11 -18.90
C GLY A 76 -8.34 0.81 -19.75
N ILE A 77 -8.50 0.86 -21.09
CA ILE A 77 -7.86 1.82 -21.98
C ILE A 77 -8.91 2.81 -22.51
N THR A 78 -8.75 4.09 -22.17
CA THR A 78 -9.64 5.18 -22.62
C THR A 78 -9.27 5.68 -24.01
N ASP A 79 -7.97 5.83 -24.29
CA ASP A 79 -7.49 6.34 -25.57
C ASP A 79 -6.08 5.84 -25.88
N VAL A 80 -5.77 5.78 -27.18
CA VAL A 80 -4.43 5.44 -27.68
C VAL A 80 -4.05 6.43 -28.79
N VAL A 81 -3.02 7.23 -28.52
CA VAL A 81 -2.50 8.27 -29.43
C VAL A 81 -1.14 7.85 -29.97
N LEU A 82 -0.99 7.91 -31.29
CA LEU A 82 0.29 7.65 -31.95
C LEU A 82 1.13 8.93 -32.00
N THR A 83 2.39 8.86 -31.56
CA THR A 83 3.32 9.99 -31.67
C THR A 83 4.66 9.61 -32.29
N GLY A 84 5.31 10.62 -32.89
CA GLY A 84 6.65 10.48 -33.46
C GLY A 84 6.75 9.36 -34.51
N PRO A 85 7.84 8.57 -34.51
CA PRO A 85 8.06 7.54 -35.52
C PRO A 85 7.20 6.26 -35.35
N GLY A 86 6.41 6.14 -34.27
CA GLY A 86 5.62 4.93 -33.99
C GLY A 86 5.47 4.59 -32.50
N PHE A 87 5.45 5.57 -31.60
CA PHE A 87 5.14 5.33 -30.19
C PHE A 87 3.63 5.26 -29.98
N LEU A 88 3.16 4.28 -29.20
CA LEU A 88 1.77 4.21 -28.75
C LEU A 88 1.69 4.81 -27.35
N ASN A 89 1.01 5.94 -27.21
CA ASN A 89 0.73 6.62 -25.96
C ASN A 89 -0.67 6.24 -25.51
N ILE A 90 -0.82 5.71 -24.30
CA ILE A 90 -2.01 5.03 -23.81
C ILE A 90 -2.52 5.78 -22.59
N SER A 91 -3.77 6.22 -22.66
CA SER A 91 -4.53 6.79 -21.54
C SER A 91 -5.41 5.70 -20.94
N LEU A 92 -5.33 5.50 -19.63
CA LEU A 92 -6.09 4.47 -18.93
C LEU A 92 -7.41 5.03 -18.38
N ASP A 93 -8.40 4.15 -18.17
CA ASP A 93 -9.62 4.48 -17.44
C ASP A 93 -9.32 4.49 -15.93
N ARG A 94 -8.69 5.59 -15.51
CA ARG A 94 -8.30 5.84 -14.12
C ARG A 94 -9.52 5.89 -13.20
N ALA A 95 -10.62 6.50 -13.66
CA ALA A 95 -11.81 6.66 -12.85
C ALA A 95 -12.43 5.30 -12.49
N ALA A 96 -12.55 4.37 -13.44
CA ALA A 96 -13.02 3.02 -13.14
C ALA A 96 -12.03 2.25 -12.24
N SER A 97 -10.73 2.44 -12.45
CA SER A 97 -9.68 1.83 -11.60
C SER A 97 -9.71 2.35 -10.15
N ASP A 98 -9.92 3.65 -9.96
CA ASP A 98 -9.95 4.32 -8.65
C ASP A 98 -11.23 3.98 -7.89
N VAL A 99 -12.38 3.92 -8.58
CA VAL A 99 -13.65 3.43 -8.00
C VAL A 99 -13.51 1.97 -7.56
N GLY A 100 -12.90 1.13 -8.40
CA GLY A 100 -12.63 -0.27 -8.09
C GLY A 100 -11.69 -0.46 -6.90
N LEU A 101 -10.65 0.38 -6.80
CA LEU A 101 -9.73 0.40 -5.65
C LEU A 101 -10.48 0.71 -4.35
N VAL A 102 -11.26 1.78 -4.31
CA VAL A 102 -12.02 2.17 -3.10
C VAL A 102 -13.02 1.08 -2.73
N ALA A 103 -13.74 0.52 -3.71
CA ALA A 103 -14.67 -0.58 -3.48
C ALA A 103 -13.97 -1.82 -2.88
N GLU A 104 -12.77 -2.17 -3.38
CA GLU A 104 -11.99 -3.29 -2.87
C GLU A 104 -11.50 -3.04 -1.43
N ILE A 105 -11.02 -1.84 -1.12
CA ILE A 105 -10.61 -1.49 0.25
C ILE A 105 -11.79 -1.61 1.20
N LEU A 106 -12.97 -1.07 0.85
CA LEU A 106 -14.17 -1.16 1.69
C LEU A 106 -14.63 -2.61 1.88
N ARG A 107 -14.55 -3.43 0.83
CA ARG A 107 -14.90 -4.86 0.90
C ARG A 107 -13.95 -5.64 1.81
N ARG A 108 -12.65 -5.32 1.77
CA ARG A 108 -11.60 -5.98 2.56
C ARG A 108 -11.50 -5.43 3.99
N GLY A 109 -11.91 -4.18 4.20
CA GLY A 109 -11.73 -3.46 5.45
C GLY A 109 -10.27 -3.45 5.90
N ASP A 110 -10.07 -3.70 7.19
CA ASP A 110 -8.73 -3.73 7.83
C ASP A 110 -7.82 -4.84 7.29
N ARG A 111 -8.36 -5.79 6.50
CA ARG A 111 -7.60 -6.85 5.83
C ARG A 111 -7.16 -6.50 4.41
N TYR A 112 -7.34 -5.25 3.96
CA TYR A 112 -6.86 -4.84 2.65
C TYR A 112 -5.34 -5.05 2.53
N GLY A 113 -4.90 -5.69 1.43
CA GLY A 113 -3.51 -6.08 1.21
C GLY A 113 -3.03 -7.35 1.94
N HIS A 114 -3.93 -8.06 2.64
CA HIS A 114 -3.61 -9.39 3.18
C HIS A 114 -3.73 -10.47 2.11
N ALA A 115 -2.97 -11.55 2.25
CA ALA A 115 -3.15 -12.76 1.47
C ALA A 115 -4.48 -13.44 1.81
N ASP A 116 -5.10 -14.06 0.81
CA ASP A 116 -6.37 -14.79 0.96
C ASP A 116 -6.18 -16.18 1.57
N GLN A 117 -5.04 -16.80 1.31
CA GLN A 117 -4.75 -18.17 1.68
C GLN A 117 -3.37 -18.26 2.32
N PRO A 118 -3.16 -19.24 3.22
CA PRO A 118 -1.83 -19.59 3.68
C PRO A 118 -0.92 -19.95 2.49
N ASP A 119 0.33 -19.52 2.54
CA ASP A 119 1.32 -19.82 1.49
C ASP A 119 2.13 -21.10 1.80
N GLY A 120 1.88 -21.72 2.96
CA GLY A 120 2.55 -22.93 3.43
C GLY A 120 3.97 -22.71 3.96
N ARG A 121 4.52 -21.49 3.90
CA ARG A 121 5.84 -21.18 4.44
C ARG A 121 5.77 -21.17 5.97
N VAL A 122 6.68 -21.91 6.60
CA VAL A 122 6.91 -21.86 8.04
C VAL A 122 8.15 -20.99 8.30
N VAL A 123 7.96 -19.89 9.03
CA VAL A 123 9.03 -18.94 9.36
C VAL A 123 9.27 -18.95 10.86
N GLN A 124 10.51 -19.18 11.26
CA GLN A 124 10.94 -19.06 12.66
C GLN A 124 11.72 -17.76 12.83
N LEU A 125 11.25 -16.91 13.75
CA LEU A 125 11.94 -15.70 14.16
C LEU A 125 12.58 -15.94 15.52
N HIS A 126 13.86 -15.62 15.64
CA HIS A 126 14.62 -15.70 16.88
C HIS A 126 15.31 -14.37 17.16
N CYS A 127 15.02 -13.79 18.31
CA CYS A 127 15.57 -12.51 18.76
C CYS A 127 16.39 -12.67 20.06
N PRO A 128 17.36 -11.77 20.30
CA PRO A 128 18.09 -11.73 21.56
C PRO A 128 17.19 -11.24 22.70
N HIS A 129 17.70 -11.29 23.93
CA HIS A 129 17.09 -10.64 25.10
C HIS A 129 17.20 -9.10 25.00
N ASP A 130 16.40 -8.51 24.11
CA ASP A 130 16.28 -7.07 23.90
C ASP A 130 14.82 -6.69 23.58
N LEU A 131 14.32 -5.65 24.27
CA LEU A 131 12.93 -5.22 24.14
C LEU A 131 12.58 -4.84 22.69
N ARG A 132 13.46 -4.09 22.00
CA ARG A 132 13.17 -3.65 20.63
C ARG A 132 13.16 -4.84 19.68
N ALA A 133 14.12 -5.76 19.80
CA ALA A 133 14.19 -6.95 18.97
C ALA A 133 12.93 -7.82 19.12
N VAL A 134 12.41 -7.95 20.34
CA VAL A 134 11.15 -8.66 20.63
C VAL A 134 9.94 -7.96 20.00
N VAL A 135 9.82 -6.64 20.15
CA VAL A 135 8.75 -5.85 19.52
C VAL A 135 8.83 -5.91 17.98
N VAL A 136 10.02 -5.82 17.40
CA VAL A 136 10.25 -5.95 15.96
C VAL A 136 9.93 -7.36 15.46
N ALA A 137 10.32 -8.40 16.20
CA ALA A 137 10.03 -9.79 15.84
C ALA A 137 8.51 -10.06 15.84
N GLU A 138 7.80 -9.58 16.86
CA GLU A 138 6.35 -9.76 16.98
C GLU A 138 5.57 -8.98 15.91
N ALA A 139 5.95 -7.73 15.61
CA ALA A 139 5.38 -6.98 14.49
C ALA A 139 5.69 -7.62 13.13
N SER A 140 6.91 -8.14 12.95
CA SER A 140 7.29 -8.88 11.74
C SER A 140 6.48 -10.18 11.60
N ALA A 141 6.18 -10.85 12.72
CA ALA A 141 5.31 -12.02 12.71
C ALA A 141 3.88 -11.69 12.29
N ARG A 142 3.31 -10.56 12.75
CA ARG A 142 2.00 -10.07 12.28
C ARG A 142 2.01 -9.80 10.78
N LEU A 143 3.06 -9.14 10.27
CA LEU A 143 3.23 -8.90 8.83
C LEU A 143 3.33 -10.20 8.02
N LEU A 144 4.20 -11.12 8.43
CA LEU A 144 4.36 -12.40 7.75
C LEU A 144 3.06 -13.22 7.76
N ARG A 145 2.33 -13.23 8.89
CA ARG A 145 1.02 -13.88 9.01
C ARG A 145 -0.03 -13.23 8.11
N SER A 146 -0.01 -11.90 7.96
CA SER A 146 -0.92 -11.20 7.03
C SER A 146 -0.65 -11.56 5.57
N GLN A 147 0.56 -12.01 5.26
CA GLN A 147 0.96 -12.50 3.93
C GLN A 147 0.83 -14.03 3.79
N GLY A 148 0.20 -14.72 4.75
CA GLY A 148 -0.12 -16.14 4.65
C GLY A 148 0.92 -17.10 5.24
N ALA A 149 2.01 -16.60 5.82
CA ALA A 149 3.02 -17.46 6.45
C ALA A 149 2.58 -17.95 7.84
N LEU A 150 3.01 -19.16 8.19
CA LEU A 150 2.94 -19.68 9.55
C LEU A 150 4.20 -19.24 10.30
N VAL A 151 4.05 -18.50 11.40
CA VAL A 151 5.20 -17.88 12.09
C VAL A 151 5.28 -18.30 13.53
N ARG A 152 6.48 -18.69 13.96
CA ARG A 152 6.84 -18.88 15.36
C ARG A 152 7.90 -17.86 15.78
N VAL A 153 7.69 -17.19 16.90
CA VAL A 153 8.61 -16.21 17.50
C VAL A 153 9.21 -16.79 18.77
N SER A 154 10.52 -16.72 18.90
CA SER A 154 11.25 -17.14 20.11
C SER A 154 12.26 -16.07 20.50
N ALA A 155 12.55 -15.96 21.80
CA ALA A 155 13.52 -15.01 22.34
C ALA A 155 14.50 -15.71 23.29
N GLU A 156 15.77 -15.29 23.29
CA GLU A 156 16.77 -15.78 24.25
C GLU A 156 16.37 -15.48 25.71
N GLY A 157 15.72 -14.33 25.93
CA GLY A 157 15.18 -13.90 27.22
C GLY A 157 13.97 -12.99 27.04
N PHE A 158 13.13 -12.90 28.06
CA PHE A 158 11.87 -12.15 28.01
C PHE A 158 11.49 -11.67 29.41
N GLU A 159 10.88 -10.49 29.50
CA GLU A 159 10.41 -9.89 30.75
C GLU A 159 8.90 -9.71 30.74
N ASP A 160 8.22 -10.09 31.82
CA ASP A 160 6.75 -9.98 31.95
C ASP A 160 6.24 -8.55 31.77
N ALA A 161 7.05 -7.56 32.20
CA ALA A 161 6.76 -6.13 32.05
C ALA A 161 6.56 -5.73 30.58
N TRP A 162 7.24 -6.39 29.62
CA TRP A 162 7.08 -6.09 28.20
C TRP A 162 5.69 -6.47 27.71
N THR A 163 5.12 -7.56 28.23
CA THR A 163 3.75 -7.97 27.93
C THR A 163 2.75 -6.99 28.56
N SER A 164 2.90 -6.70 29.84
CA SER A 164 1.92 -5.89 30.57
C SER A 164 1.86 -4.43 30.06
N VAL A 165 2.98 -3.87 29.60
CA VAL A 165 3.03 -2.48 29.12
C VAL A 165 2.85 -2.36 27.61
N LEU A 166 3.55 -3.19 26.81
CA LEU A 166 3.59 -3.06 25.35
C LEU A 166 2.76 -4.13 24.62
N GLY A 167 2.15 -5.07 25.35
CA GLY A 167 1.31 -6.14 24.78
C GLY A 167 2.07 -7.08 23.84
N VAL A 168 3.40 -7.17 23.97
CA VAL A 168 4.22 -8.05 23.13
C VAL A 168 4.21 -9.47 23.69
N THR A 169 4.24 -10.47 22.82
CA THR A 169 4.26 -11.89 23.20
C THR A 169 5.23 -12.67 22.31
N VAL A 170 5.75 -13.78 22.83
CA VAL A 170 6.59 -14.74 22.10
C VAL A 170 6.07 -16.16 22.33
N ASP A 171 6.30 -17.06 21.38
CA ASP A 171 5.82 -18.45 21.45
C ASP A 171 6.74 -19.35 22.29
N ALA A 172 7.98 -18.93 22.54
CA ALA A 172 8.94 -19.62 23.38
C ALA A 172 10.04 -18.69 23.89
N VAL A 173 10.57 -18.99 25.08
CA VAL A 173 11.73 -18.31 25.67
C VAL A 173 12.83 -19.33 25.93
N GLY A 174 14.07 -18.93 25.66
CA GLY A 174 15.26 -19.75 25.84
C GLY A 174 15.94 -20.11 24.52
N HIS A 175 16.94 -20.98 24.61
CA HIS A 175 17.74 -21.39 23.46
C HIS A 175 16.92 -22.32 22.54
N ALA A 176 16.94 -22.06 21.24
CA ALA A 176 16.26 -22.90 20.27
C ALA A 176 16.83 -24.35 20.28
N PRO A 177 15.98 -25.40 20.16
CA PRO A 177 16.40 -26.80 20.29
C PRO A 177 17.36 -27.29 19.18
N ALA A 178 17.45 -26.55 18.08
CA ALA A 178 18.54 -26.60 17.10
C ALA A 178 19.08 -25.17 16.97
N GLU A 179 20.38 -24.98 16.67
CA GLU A 179 21.00 -23.64 16.53
C GLU A 179 20.31 -22.81 15.44
N LEU A 180 19.21 -22.15 15.80
CA LEU A 180 18.58 -21.13 14.98
C LEU A 180 19.31 -19.83 15.32
N PRO A 181 20.14 -19.30 14.41
CA PRO A 181 20.85 -18.07 14.69
C PRO A 181 19.85 -16.93 14.89
N VAL A 182 20.19 -15.99 15.77
CA VAL A 182 19.47 -14.72 15.89
C VAL A 182 19.34 -14.08 14.49
N ASN A 183 18.09 -14.02 14.02
CA ASN A 183 17.72 -13.57 12.67
C ASN A 183 16.83 -12.33 12.68
N VAL A 184 16.50 -11.82 13.87
CA VAL A 184 15.95 -10.49 14.08
C VAL A 184 16.99 -9.66 14.85
N ARG A 185 17.60 -8.71 14.14
CA ARG A 185 18.66 -7.84 14.68
C ARG A 185 18.26 -6.38 14.53
N ALA A 186 17.54 -5.87 15.52
CA ALA A 186 17.28 -4.44 15.65
C ALA A 186 18.37 -3.81 16.51
N VAL A 187 18.79 -2.58 16.19
CA VAL A 187 19.69 -1.81 17.06
C VAL A 187 18.97 -1.54 18.38
N PRO A 188 19.52 -1.96 19.53
CA PRO A 188 18.87 -1.80 20.82
C PRO A 188 18.53 -0.34 21.13
N ALA A 189 17.50 -0.15 21.96
CA ALA A 189 17.12 1.16 22.48
C ALA A 189 18.02 1.66 23.63
N HIS A 190 19.09 0.93 23.97
CA HIS A 190 19.97 1.29 25.10
C HIS A 190 20.54 2.72 24.97
N GLY A 191 20.41 3.49 26.05
CA GLY A 191 20.90 4.86 26.15
C GLY A 191 19.88 5.95 25.77
N SER A 192 18.65 5.61 25.40
CA SER A 192 17.51 6.53 25.35
C SER A 192 16.67 6.45 26.64
N ALA A 193 15.66 7.32 26.79
CA ALA A 193 14.64 7.14 27.83
C ALA A 193 13.94 5.78 27.70
N ASP A 194 13.27 5.32 28.76
CA ASP A 194 12.57 4.04 28.82
C ASP A 194 11.32 4.05 27.90
N PRO A 195 11.26 3.20 26.86
CA PRO A 195 10.10 3.09 25.98
C PRO A 195 8.80 2.69 26.70
N MET A 196 8.91 1.95 27.83
CA MET A 196 7.74 1.50 28.58
C MET A 196 7.00 2.66 29.25
N SER A 197 7.70 3.75 29.58
CA SER A 197 7.09 4.96 30.16
C SER A 197 6.10 5.67 29.23
N LEU A 198 6.20 5.43 27.91
CA LEU A 198 5.31 6.01 26.90
C LEU A 198 3.95 5.29 26.82
N GLY A 199 3.80 4.15 27.49
CA GLY A 199 2.64 3.28 27.32
C GLY A 199 2.64 2.51 26.00
N ARG A 200 1.62 1.65 25.81
CA ARG A 200 1.57 0.65 24.73
C ARG A 200 1.82 1.21 23.33
N ASP A 201 0.96 2.13 22.89
CA ASP A 201 0.96 2.60 21.50
C ASP A 201 2.18 3.45 21.17
N ALA A 202 2.49 4.43 22.03
CA ALA A 202 3.62 5.33 21.81
C ALA A 202 4.96 4.62 21.98
N GLY A 203 5.08 3.70 22.95
CA GLY A 203 6.26 2.85 23.11
C GLY A 203 6.50 1.97 21.89
N ARG A 204 5.45 1.29 21.38
CA ARG A 204 5.57 0.49 20.15
C ARG A 204 5.93 1.33 18.94
N TRP A 205 5.29 2.49 18.75
CA TRP A 205 5.63 3.39 17.66
C TRP A 205 7.09 3.85 17.71
N ALA A 206 7.55 4.28 18.89
CA ALA A 206 8.92 4.76 19.09
C ALA A 206 9.98 3.67 18.78
N LEU A 207 9.65 2.40 19.00
CA LEU A 207 10.50 1.25 18.69
C LEU A 207 10.43 0.79 17.23
N LEU A 208 9.26 0.92 16.59
CA LEU A 208 8.98 0.37 15.25
C LEU A 208 9.13 1.38 14.11
N HIS A 209 8.96 2.68 14.35
CA HIS A 209 9.03 3.70 13.29
C HIS A 209 10.45 3.96 12.74
N PRO A 210 11.51 3.99 13.57
CA PRO A 210 12.90 4.09 13.07
C PRO A 210 13.32 2.80 12.36
N ALA A 211 14.22 2.88 11.37
CA ALA A 211 14.70 1.69 10.68
C ALA A 211 15.39 0.74 11.67
N ALA A 212 15.41 -0.56 11.37
CA ALA A 212 16.04 -1.55 12.25
C ALA A 212 17.52 -1.25 12.55
N GLY A 213 18.23 -0.63 11.59
CA GLY A 213 19.63 -0.20 11.74
C GLY A 213 19.83 1.15 12.45
N ASP A 214 18.77 1.91 12.70
CA ASP A 214 18.85 3.22 13.35
C ASP A 214 18.57 3.08 14.85
N ARG A 215 19.25 3.84 15.71
CA ARG A 215 18.92 3.88 17.13
C ARG A 215 17.62 4.68 17.35
N PRO A 216 16.62 4.15 18.07
CA PRO A 216 15.37 4.86 18.27
C PRO A 216 15.58 6.04 19.23
N ARG A 217 14.89 7.15 18.95
CA ARG A 217 14.81 8.29 19.87
C ARG A 217 13.53 8.13 20.68
N ILE A 218 13.71 7.99 21.99
CA ILE A 218 12.62 7.81 22.95
C ILE A 218 12.58 9.07 23.81
N GLY A 219 11.43 9.74 23.80
CA GLY A 219 11.15 10.93 24.58
C GLY A 219 9.68 11.32 24.50
N ASP A 220 9.32 12.37 25.23
CA ASP A 220 7.94 12.83 25.38
C ASP A 220 7.30 13.30 24.06
N GLU A 221 8.09 13.50 22.98
CA GLU A 221 7.58 13.88 21.67
C GLU A 221 6.52 12.90 21.13
N HIS A 222 6.59 11.63 21.51
CA HIS A 222 5.64 10.59 21.10
C HIS A 222 4.28 10.71 21.81
N LEU A 223 4.21 11.44 22.93
CA LEU A 223 2.99 11.69 23.70
C LEU A 223 2.27 12.97 23.25
N VAL A 224 2.95 13.86 22.52
CA VAL A 224 2.36 15.15 22.13
C VAL A 224 1.28 14.97 21.08
N GLN A 225 0.08 15.49 21.36
CA GLN A 225 -1.07 15.47 20.46
C GLN A 225 -1.01 16.61 19.43
N ARG A 226 -0.05 16.54 18.51
CA ARG A 226 0.11 17.50 17.42
C ARG A 226 0.47 16.79 16.13
N GLU A 227 0.11 17.36 14.99
CA GLU A 227 0.40 16.76 13.68
C GLU A 227 1.90 16.57 13.42
N GLY A 228 2.79 17.27 14.12
CA GLY A 228 4.23 17.02 14.07
C GLY A 228 4.69 15.69 14.69
N ASN A 229 3.85 15.05 15.51
CA ASN A 229 4.06 13.68 16.00
C ASN A 229 3.47 12.69 14.99
N PRO A 230 4.30 11.84 14.34
CA PRO A 230 3.83 10.90 13.32
C PRO A 230 2.77 9.91 13.81
N LEU A 231 2.88 9.42 15.06
CA LEU A 231 1.88 8.52 15.64
C LEU A 231 0.53 9.22 15.77
N PHE A 232 0.54 10.41 16.37
CA PHE A 232 -0.67 11.21 16.53
C PHE A 232 -1.27 11.52 15.15
N ARG A 233 -0.46 11.92 14.16
CA ARG A 233 -0.94 12.21 12.80
C ARG A 233 -1.71 11.03 12.20
N VAL A 234 -1.15 9.83 12.27
CA VAL A 234 -1.78 8.61 11.75
C VAL A 234 -3.09 8.30 12.48
N ARG A 235 -3.06 8.27 13.83
CA ARG A 235 -4.26 7.98 14.63
C ARG A 235 -5.32 9.06 14.47
N TYR A 236 -4.93 10.33 14.31
CA TYR A 236 -5.82 11.46 14.13
C TYR A 236 -6.49 11.43 12.74
N ALA A 237 -5.77 11.07 11.69
CA ALA A 237 -6.36 10.84 10.37
C ALA A 237 -7.42 9.73 10.41
N HIS A 238 -7.13 8.62 11.10
CA HIS A 238 -8.10 7.55 11.32
C HIS A 238 -9.33 8.04 12.12
N ALA A 239 -9.13 8.66 13.28
CA ALA A 239 -10.22 9.17 14.11
C ALA A 239 -11.09 10.20 13.36
N ARG A 240 -10.48 11.05 12.52
CA ARG A 240 -11.21 11.98 11.66
C ARG A 240 -11.99 11.29 10.55
N ALA A 241 -11.45 10.24 9.92
CA ALA A 241 -12.21 9.43 8.97
C ALA A 241 -13.46 8.83 9.63
N ARG A 242 -13.32 8.29 10.85
CA ARG A 242 -14.45 7.77 11.64
C ARG A 242 -15.45 8.86 12.03
N ALA A 243 -14.97 10.03 12.44
CA ALA A 243 -15.83 11.18 12.73
C ALA A 243 -16.61 11.64 11.49
N THR A 244 -15.97 11.70 10.32
CA THR A 244 -16.61 12.03 9.04
C THR A 244 -17.72 11.04 8.70
N ALA A 245 -17.48 9.74 8.88
CA ALA A 245 -18.51 8.72 8.65
C ALA A 245 -19.72 8.87 9.59
N ARG A 246 -19.47 9.10 10.89
CA ARG A 246 -20.55 9.39 11.86
C ARG A 246 -21.34 10.64 11.51
N ASN A 247 -20.65 11.71 11.11
CA ASN A 247 -21.29 12.97 10.73
C ASN A 247 -22.12 12.83 9.44
N ALA A 248 -21.64 12.07 8.46
CA ALA A 248 -22.40 11.78 7.24
C ALA A 248 -23.69 11.01 7.54
N ALA A 249 -23.62 10.00 8.44
CA ALA A 249 -24.79 9.29 8.90
C ALA A 249 -25.80 10.23 9.60
N GLY A 250 -25.31 11.17 10.43
CA GLY A 250 -26.13 12.22 11.03
C GLY A 250 -26.80 13.16 10.02
N LEU A 251 -26.19 13.33 8.84
CA LEU A 251 -26.73 14.08 7.70
C LEU A 251 -27.62 13.21 6.77
N GLY A 252 -27.82 11.93 7.08
CA GLY A 252 -28.71 11.04 6.35
C GLY A 252 -28.16 10.50 5.03
N PHE A 253 -26.83 10.39 4.86
CA PHE A 253 -26.24 9.75 3.69
C PHE A 253 -25.09 8.79 4.04
N THR A 254 -24.83 7.86 3.11
CA THR A 254 -23.86 6.76 3.26
C THR A 254 -22.87 6.77 2.11
N ALA A 255 -21.72 6.12 2.34
CA ALA A 255 -20.68 5.95 1.34
C ALA A 255 -21.21 5.21 0.10
N ALA A 256 -20.74 5.65 -1.07
CA ALA A 256 -20.89 4.90 -2.31
C ALA A 256 -19.64 5.16 -3.17
N PRO A 257 -18.84 4.13 -3.51
CA PRO A 257 -17.69 4.29 -4.38
C PRO A 257 -18.05 5.03 -5.68
N GLY A 258 -17.23 6.00 -6.04
CA GLY A 258 -17.46 6.89 -7.17
C GLY A 258 -16.20 7.67 -7.52
N PRO A 259 -16.20 8.43 -8.63
CA PRO A 259 -15.04 9.19 -9.06
C PRO A 259 -14.68 10.28 -8.05
N VAL A 260 -13.38 10.39 -7.74
CA VAL A 260 -12.78 11.37 -6.83
C VAL A 260 -11.48 11.90 -7.43
N ALA A 261 -11.13 13.15 -7.13
CA ALA A 261 -9.97 13.82 -7.73
C ALA A 261 -8.73 13.83 -6.81
N GLU A 262 -8.60 12.84 -5.93
CA GLU A 262 -7.57 12.79 -4.87
C GLU A 262 -6.40 11.87 -5.26
N ARG A 263 -5.63 12.29 -6.26
CA ARG A 263 -4.61 11.44 -6.91
C ARG A 263 -3.55 10.90 -5.94
N ASP A 264 -3.01 11.75 -5.10
CA ASP A 264 -1.93 11.38 -4.17
C ASP A 264 -2.44 10.40 -3.09
N LEU A 265 -3.67 10.63 -2.62
CA LEU A 265 -4.31 9.75 -1.65
C LEU A 265 -4.63 8.38 -2.27
N LEU A 266 -5.22 8.36 -3.46
CA LEU A 266 -5.50 7.12 -4.20
C LEU A 266 -4.22 6.33 -4.49
N ALA A 267 -3.14 7.01 -4.90
CA ALA A 267 -1.85 6.39 -5.13
C ALA A 267 -1.28 5.76 -3.85
N ALA A 268 -1.33 6.48 -2.72
CA ALA A 268 -0.89 5.96 -1.43
C ALA A 268 -1.70 4.72 -1.00
N LEU A 269 -3.03 4.74 -1.17
CA LEU A 269 -3.89 3.59 -0.86
C LEU A 269 -3.63 2.40 -1.80
N ALA A 270 -3.39 2.65 -3.10
CA ALA A 270 -3.06 1.62 -4.08
C ALA A 270 -1.71 0.92 -3.77
N ASP A 271 -0.75 1.67 -3.23
CA ASP A 271 0.58 1.14 -2.89
C ASP A 271 0.58 0.24 -1.64
N HIS A 272 -0.46 0.31 -0.80
CA HIS A 272 -0.49 -0.38 0.50
C HIS A 272 -0.22 -1.89 0.43
N PRO A 273 -0.86 -2.69 -0.46
CA PRO A 273 -0.59 -4.13 -0.54
C PRO A 273 0.88 -4.44 -0.87
N ARG A 274 1.47 -3.66 -1.78
CA ARG A 274 2.88 -3.80 -2.17
C ARG A 274 3.81 -3.48 -1.00
N VAL A 275 3.48 -2.46 -0.22
CA VAL A 275 4.24 -2.10 0.99
C VAL A 275 4.14 -3.19 2.06
N LEU A 276 2.95 -3.77 2.29
CA LEU A 276 2.80 -4.88 3.24
C LEU A 276 3.64 -6.08 2.85
N ALA A 277 3.58 -6.52 1.59
CA ALA A 277 4.37 -7.63 1.09
C ALA A 277 5.88 -7.37 1.26
N ALA A 278 6.35 -6.18 0.87
CA ALA A 278 7.75 -5.80 1.03
C ALA A 278 8.18 -5.71 2.51
N ALA A 279 7.32 -5.17 3.38
CA ALA A 279 7.60 -5.10 4.82
C ALA A 279 7.70 -6.49 5.44
N ALA A 280 6.86 -7.44 5.02
CA ALA A 280 6.91 -8.83 5.46
C ALA A 280 8.18 -9.55 4.96
N ASP A 281 8.48 -9.49 3.66
CA ASP A 281 9.64 -10.16 3.05
C ASP A 281 10.97 -9.72 3.70
N HIS A 282 11.08 -8.42 3.97
CA HIS A 282 12.26 -7.84 4.60
C HIS A 282 12.21 -7.81 6.13
N ARG A 283 11.11 -8.26 6.76
CA ARG A 283 10.90 -8.19 8.22
C ARG A 283 11.16 -6.77 8.75
N ALA A 284 10.61 -5.79 8.04
CA ALA A 284 10.89 -4.36 8.17
C ALA A 284 9.60 -3.59 8.51
N PRO A 285 9.09 -3.69 9.76
CA PRO A 285 7.85 -3.04 10.18
C PRO A 285 7.90 -1.51 10.11
N ASP A 286 9.09 -0.92 10.13
CA ASP A 286 9.32 0.51 9.92
C ASP A 286 8.81 1.00 8.56
N ARG A 287 8.84 0.14 7.53
CA ARG A 287 8.30 0.47 6.21
C ARG A 287 6.79 0.67 6.25
N LEU A 288 6.08 -0.17 7.00
CA LEU A 288 4.64 0.01 7.23
C LEU A 288 4.38 1.29 8.03
N ALA A 289 5.10 1.51 9.14
CA ALA A 289 4.92 2.70 9.96
C ALA A 289 5.06 4.00 9.15
N ARG A 290 6.11 4.13 8.33
CA ARG A 290 6.30 5.30 7.45
C ARG A 290 5.22 5.41 6.38
N HIS A 291 4.79 4.29 5.82
CA HIS A 291 3.73 4.31 4.82
C HIS A 291 2.38 4.76 5.39
N LEU A 292 2.06 4.45 6.64
CA LEU A 292 0.85 4.99 7.28
C LEU A 292 0.90 6.51 7.40
N VAL A 293 2.09 7.10 7.61
CA VAL A 293 2.28 8.56 7.54
C VAL A 293 2.03 9.05 6.11
N THR A 294 2.58 8.37 5.10
CA THR A 294 2.33 8.69 3.68
C THR A 294 0.85 8.63 3.29
N VAL A 295 0.05 7.77 3.92
CA VAL A 295 -1.42 7.74 3.73
C VAL A 295 -2.10 8.88 4.50
N ALA A 296 -1.67 9.15 5.74
CA ALA A 296 -2.26 10.16 6.60
C ALA A 296 -2.05 11.60 6.08
N ASP A 297 -0.89 11.87 5.48
CA ASP A 297 -0.49 13.19 4.97
C ASP A 297 -1.49 13.77 3.96
N PRO A 298 -1.84 13.10 2.85
CA PRO A 298 -2.87 13.57 1.92
C PRO A 298 -4.30 13.38 2.46
N ALA A 299 -4.53 12.48 3.41
CA ALA A 299 -5.85 12.27 4.00
C ALA A 299 -6.33 13.45 4.85
N LEU A 300 -5.46 14.03 5.68
CA LEU A 300 -5.83 15.11 6.60
C LEU A 300 -6.42 16.36 5.92
N PRO A 301 -5.83 16.93 4.85
CA PRO A 301 -6.44 18.05 4.13
C PRO A 301 -7.67 17.63 3.31
N PHE A 302 -7.79 16.35 2.92
CA PHE A 302 -8.93 15.83 2.18
C PHE A 302 -10.20 15.70 3.06
N LEU A 303 -10.07 15.19 4.29
CA LEU A 303 -11.21 14.83 5.15
C LEU A 303 -12.23 15.98 5.38
N PRO A 304 -11.83 17.25 5.57
CA PRO A 304 -12.77 18.38 5.69
C PRO A 304 -13.59 18.69 4.42
N THR A 305 -13.29 18.07 3.27
CA THR A 305 -14.00 18.29 1.98
C THR A 305 -15.11 17.26 1.72
N VAL A 306 -15.23 16.25 2.58
CA VAL A 306 -16.11 15.10 2.39
C VAL A 306 -17.58 15.45 2.58
N LEU A 307 -17.88 16.25 3.61
CA LEU A 307 -19.26 16.58 3.99
C LEU A 307 -19.77 17.82 3.24
N PRO A 308 -21.07 17.89 2.92
CA PRO A 308 -21.70 19.11 2.39
C PRO A 308 -21.48 20.31 3.31
N ARG A 309 -21.31 21.50 2.74
CA ARG A 309 -21.13 22.74 3.51
C ARG A 309 -22.33 23.67 3.38
N GLY A 310 -22.71 24.32 4.48
CA GLY A 310 -23.80 25.29 4.51
C GLY A 310 -25.14 24.67 4.07
N GLY A 311 -25.74 25.23 3.03
CA GLY A 311 -27.03 24.76 2.48
C GLY A 311 -26.93 23.64 1.43
N GLU A 312 -25.73 23.12 1.16
CA GLU A 312 -25.53 22.05 0.19
C GLU A 312 -26.24 20.76 0.61
N LYS A 313 -26.90 20.11 -0.35
CA LYS A 313 -27.50 18.78 -0.13
C LYS A 313 -26.46 17.68 -0.40
N PRO A 314 -26.52 16.54 0.31
CA PRO A 314 -25.73 15.36 -0.04
C PRO A 314 -25.89 14.99 -1.52
N SER A 315 -24.78 14.70 -2.18
CA SER A 315 -24.71 14.43 -3.62
C SER A 315 -23.86 13.18 -3.89
N ALA A 316 -23.83 12.70 -5.13
CA ALA A 316 -22.97 11.59 -5.52
C ALA A 316 -21.48 11.86 -5.21
N ALA A 317 -21.02 13.11 -5.36
CA ALA A 317 -19.65 13.50 -5.03
C ALA A 317 -19.36 13.37 -3.52
N HIS A 318 -20.30 13.77 -2.65
CA HIS A 318 -20.16 13.60 -1.20
C HIS A 318 -20.10 12.12 -0.81
N ARG A 319 -20.91 11.27 -1.45
CA ARG A 319 -20.92 9.81 -1.22
C ARG A 319 -19.60 9.15 -1.68
N ALA A 320 -19.04 9.60 -2.80
CA ALA A 320 -17.76 9.13 -3.32
C ALA A 320 -16.58 9.54 -2.41
N ARG A 321 -16.54 10.79 -1.96
CA ARG A 321 -15.54 11.26 -0.99
C ARG A 321 -15.68 10.53 0.35
N LEU A 322 -16.90 10.24 0.78
CA LEU A 322 -17.12 9.48 2.00
C LEU A 322 -16.61 8.03 1.88
N ALA A 323 -16.83 7.38 0.74
CA ALA A 323 -16.26 6.07 0.46
C ALA A 323 -14.73 6.08 0.51
N LEU A 324 -14.09 7.12 -0.06
CA LEU A 324 -12.64 7.29 0.05
C LEU A 324 -12.18 7.52 1.51
N ALA A 325 -12.92 8.32 2.28
CA ALA A 325 -12.62 8.55 3.70
C ALA A 325 -12.71 7.27 4.54
N GLU A 326 -13.74 6.45 4.31
CA GLU A 326 -13.88 5.14 4.96
C GLU A 326 -12.74 4.17 4.55
N ALA A 327 -12.35 4.18 3.28
CA ALA A 327 -11.21 3.40 2.78
C ALA A 327 -9.89 3.82 3.46
N VAL A 328 -9.65 5.12 3.64
CA VAL A 328 -8.52 5.63 4.45
C VAL A 328 -8.58 5.08 5.86
N GLY A 329 -9.75 5.16 6.51
CA GLY A 329 -9.95 4.66 7.86
C GLY A 329 -9.56 3.19 8.01
N ALA A 330 -9.98 2.34 7.07
CA ALA A 330 -9.68 0.92 7.03
C ALA A 330 -8.18 0.61 6.83
N VAL A 331 -7.51 1.30 5.90
CA VAL A 331 -6.06 1.11 5.67
C VAL A 331 -5.25 1.52 6.89
N LEU A 332 -5.58 2.65 7.51
CA LEU A 332 -4.89 3.11 8.72
C LEU A 332 -5.13 2.17 9.90
N ALA A 333 -6.37 1.68 10.09
CA ALA A 333 -6.70 0.73 11.15
C ALA A 333 -5.96 -0.60 10.98
N GLY A 334 -6.03 -1.21 9.79
CA GLY A 334 -5.34 -2.46 9.49
C GLY A 334 -3.83 -2.36 9.67
N GLY A 335 -3.23 -1.26 9.21
CA GLY A 335 -1.81 -1.00 9.39
C GLY A 335 -1.39 -0.84 10.86
N LEU A 336 -2.13 -0.06 11.64
CA LEU A 336 -1.87 0.10 13.08
C LEU A 336 -2.00 -1.24 13.82
N ALA A 337 -3.00 -2.04 13.48
CA ALA A 337 -3.21 -3.36 14.07
C ALA A 337 -2.04 -4.33 13.81
N LEU A 338 -1.46 -4.29 12.60
CA LEU A 338 -0.24 -5.06 12.26
C LEU A 338 1.00 -4.58 13.01
N LEU A 339 1.05 -3.31 13.42
CA LEU A 339 2.07 -2.78 14.32
C LEU A 339 1.75 -3.02 15.79
N GLY A 340 0.58 -3.59 16.11
CA GLY A 340 0.10 -3.82 17.47
C GLY A 340 -0.27 -2.54 18.22
N ILE A 341 -0.65 -1.50 17.49
CA ILE A 341 -1.05 -0.19 17.98
C ILE A 341 -2.55 -0.02 17.79
N ASP A 342 -3.22 0.61 18.75
CA ASP A 342 -4.66 0.82 18.67
C ASP A 342 -5.03 1.96 17.70
N ALA A 343 -6.11 1.75 16.95
CA ALA A 343 -6.73 2.73 16.07
C ALA A 343 -7.99 3.30 16.76
N PRO A 344 -7.90 4.43 17.47
CA PRO A 344 -9.01 4.91 18.29
C PRO A 344 -10.10 5.57 17.44
N GLU A 345 -11.36 5.30 17.78
CA GLU A 345 -12.54 5.93 17.16
C GLU A 345 -12.62 7.45 17.40
N HIS A 346 -11.95 7.92 18.45
CA HIS A 346 -11.91 9.31 18.92
C HIS A 346 -10.53 9.64 19.51
N LEU A 347 -10.06 10.86 19.28
CA LEU A 347 -8.87 11.45 19.90
C LEU A 347 -9.20 12.85 20.40
#